data_AF-A0A9N9HT91-F1
#
_entry.id   AF-A0A9N9HT91-F1
#
_cell.length_a   1.000
_cell.length_b   1.000
_cell.length_c   1.000
_cell.angle_alpha   90.00
_cell.angle_beta   90.00
_cell.angle_gamma   90.00
#
_symmetry.space_group_name_H-M   'P 1'
#
loop_
_entity.id
_entity.type
_entity.pdbx_description
1 polymer ?
#
loop_
_entity_poly.entity_id
_entity_poly.type
_entity_poly.pdbx_seq_one_letter_code
_entity_poly.pdbx_strand_id
1 'polypeptide(L)'
;IKEETIIRVEQVFDELLESKLRLNDLYQCAHSVSEQISDDIYDEINNHSQQIEKKTVNFIYELKECLIKVRSDTAEIDILDSSIQQLENSILSKDSVMGFINKHQSIFIKTELISVLKTNK
;
A
#
# COMPACT_ATOMS: atom_id res chain seq x y z
N ILE A 1 5.95 -22.76 14.70
CA ILE A 1 6.28 -21.48 14.02
C ILE A 1 7.28 -20.76 14.90
N LYS A 2 8.40 -20.27 14.36
CA LYS A 2 9.39 -19.50 15.13
C LYS A 2 8.82 -18.12 15.46
N GLU A 3 9.03 -17.64 16.68
CA GLU A 3 8.55 -16.33 17.15
C GLU A 3 9.00 -15.18 16.25
N GLU A 4 10.25 -15.23 15.77
CA GLU A 4 10.83 -14.27 14.82
C GLU A 4 10.02 -14.15 13.52
N THR A 5 9.59 -15.29 12.94
CA THR A 5 8.76 -15.28 11.72
C THR A 5 7.40 -14.63 11.97
N ILE A 6 6.80 -14.84 13.16
CA ILE A 6 5.51 -14.22 13.52
C ILE A 6 5.66 -12.70 13.61
N ILE A 7 6.69 -12.24 14.33
CA ILE A 7 6.97 -10.80 14.49
C ILE A 7 7.19 -10.15 13.13
N ARG A 8 7.94 -10.79 12.22
CA ARG A 8 8.16 -10.26 10.87
C ARG A 8 6.89 -10.18 10.04
N VAL A 9 6.01 -11.19 10.14
CA VAL A 9 4.70 -11.18 9.47
C VAL A 9 3.86 -10.01 9.98
N GLU A 10 3.80 -9.80 11.30
CA GLU A 10 3.08 -8.67 11.91
C GLU A 10 3.62 -7.33 11.42
N GLN A 11 4.93 -7.13 11.46
CA GLN A 11 5.58 -5.91 10.98
C GLN A 11 5.23 -5.60 9.52
N VAL A 12 5.33 -6.59 8.64
CA VAL A 12 5.04 -6.44 7.21
C VAL A 12 3.57 -6.09 6.98
N PHE A 13 2.66 -6.63 7.77
CA PHE A 13 1.24 -6.28 7.70
C PHE A 13 0.97 -4.85 8.16
N ASP A 14 1.57 -4.43 9.28
CA ASP A 14 1.42 -3.07 9.80
C ASP A 14 1.96 -2.04 8.80
N GLU A 15 3.12 -2.31 8.20
CA GLU A 15 3.72 -1.48 7.18
C GLU A 15 2.87 -1.39 5.90
N LEU A 16 2.31 -2.53 5.46
CA LEU A 16 1.40 -2.57 4.32
C LEU A 16 0.14 -1.75 4.59
N LEU A 17 -0.44 -1.90 5.79
CA LEU A 17 -1.64 -1.16 6.19
C LEU A 17 -1.38 0.35 6.23
N GLU A 18 -0.30 0.78 6.87
CA GLU A 18 0.10 2.19 6.92
C GLU A 18 0.28 2.77 5.50
N SER A 19 1.01 2.04 4.65
CA SER A 19 1.30 2.46 3.28
C SER A 19 0.03 2.57 2.43
N LYS A 20 -0.90 1.62 2.58
CA LYS A 20 -2.21 1.67 1.90
C LYS A 20 -3.06 2.84 2.34
N LEU A 21 -3.11 3.12 3.65
CA LEU A 21 -3.87 4.25 4.17
C LEU A 21 -3.35 5.57 3.58
N ARG A 22 -2.02 5.77 3.57
CA ARG A 22 -1.42 6.97 2.99
C ARG A 22 -1.64 7.08 1.47
N LEU A 23 -1.61 5.96 0.74
CA LEU A 23 -1.92 5.95 -0.69
C LEU A 23 -3.39 6.32 -0.94
N ASN A 24 -4.31 5.82 -0.11
CA ASN A 24 -5.71 6.21 -0.16
C ASN A 24 -5.87 7.71 0.12
N ASP A 25 -5.17 8.26 1.11
CA ASP A 25 -5.20 9.71 1.39
C ASP A 25 -4.73 10.51 0.17
N LEU A 26 -3.64 10.10 -0.48
CA LEU A 26 -3.18 10.72 -1.72
C LEU A 26 -4.25 10.67 -2.82
N TYR A 27 -4.90 9.52 -3.01
CA TYR A 27 -5.98 9.38 -3.97
C TYR A 27 -7.17 10.30 -3.66
N GLN A 28 -7.60 10.37 -2.39
CA GLN A 28 -8.69 11.26 -1.98
C GLN A 28 -8.34 12.73 -2.19
N CYS A 29 -7.10 13.12 -1.87
CA CYS A 29 -6.59 14.46 -2.16
C CYS A 29 -6.63 14.75 -3.66
N ALA A 30 -6.07 13.86 -4.48
CA ALA A 30 -6.06 14.00 -5.94
C ALA A 30 -7.49 14.12 -6.51
N HIS A 31 -8.41 13.29 -6.04
CA HIS A 31 -9.81 13.33 -6.45
C HIS A 31 -10.48 14.66 -6.10
N SER A 32 -10.24 15.19 -4.89
CA SER A 32 -10.80 16.46 -4.42
C SER A 32 -10.32 17.69 -5.22
N VAL A 33 -9.16 17.57 -5.88
CA VAL A 33 -8.57 18.62 -6.72
C VAL A 33 -8.44 18.20 -8.19
N SER A 34 -9.23 17.22 -8.62
CA SER A 34 -9.15 16.62 -9.96
C SER A 34 -9.24 17.65 -11.07
N GLU A 35 -10.16 18.60 -10.96
CA GLU A 35 -10.32 19.73 -11.90
C GLU A 35 -9.10 20.67 -11.96
N GLN A 36 -8.20 20.59 -10.98
CA GLN A 36 -7.03 21.47 -10.88
C GLN A 36 -5.70 20.73 -11.05
N ILE A 37 -5.71 19.45 -11.41
CA ILE A 37 -4.53 18.66 -11.76
C ILE A 37 -4.71 18.10 -13.19
N SER A 38 -3.63 17.63 -13.82
CA SER A 38 -3.77 17.01 -15.14
C SER A 38 -4.36 15.61 -15.02
N ASP A 39 -5.14 15.22 -16.02
CA ASP A 39 -5.73 13.88 -16.13
C ASP A 39 -4.64 12.79 -16.01
N ASP A 40 -3.48 12.99 -16.65
CA ASP A 40 -2.34 12.07 -16.56
C ASP A 40 -1.88 11.81 -15.10
N ILE A 41 -1.85 12.84 -14.26
CA ILE A 41 -1.43 12.71 -12.85
C ILE A 41 -2.51 12.00 -12.05
N TYR A 42 -3.77 12.35 -12.28
CA TYR A 42 -4.89 11.71 -11.61
C TYR A 42 -4.98 10.22 -11.97
N ASP A 43 -4.86 9.90 -13.25
CA ASP A 43 -4.87 8.54 -13.77
C ASP A 43 -3.68 7.73 -13.27
N GLU A 44 -2.49 8.32 -13.18
CA GLU A 44 -1.32 7.67 -12.59
C GLU A 44 -1.59 7.24 -11.13
N ILE A 45 -2.11 8.16 -10.30
CA ILE A 45 -2.43 7.90 -8.89
C ILE A 45 -3.54 6.84 -8.76
N ASN A 46 -4.61 6.97 -9.54
CA ASN A 46 -5.73 6.04 -9.55
C ASN A 46 -5.27 4.63 -9.97
N ASN A 47 -4.51 4.52 -11.05
CA ASN A 47 -3.98 3.25 -11.54
C ASN A 47 -3.04 2.60 -10.52
N HIS A 48 -2.16 3.38 -9.87
CA HIS A 48 -1.29 2.85 -8.82
C HIS A 48 -2.10 2.33 -7.63
N SER A 49 -3.10 3.08 -7.17
CA SER A 49 -4.02 2.66 -6.10
C SER A 49 -4.73 1.34 -6.42
N GLN A 50 -5.29 1.21 -7.63
CA GLN A 50 -5.93 -0.03 -8.09
C GLN A 50 -4.96 -1.21 -8.17
N GLN A 51 -3.73 -0.98 -8.62
CA GLN A 51 -2.70 -2.02 -8.68
C GLN A 51 -2.30 -2.50 -7.28
N ILE A 52 -2.11 -1.59 -6.32
CA ILE A 52 -1.78 -1.93 -4.93
C ILE A 52 -2.94 -2.70 -4.29
N GLU A 53 -4.18 -2.31 -4.53
CA GLU A 53 -5.35 -3.04 -4.01
C GLU A 53 -5.40 -4.47 -4.53
N LYS A 54 -5.28 -4.64 -5.86
CA LYS A 54 -5.28 -5.97 -6.49
C LYS A 54 -4.16 -6.86 -5.97
N LYS A 55 -2.93 -6.33 -5.86
CA LYS A 55 -1.79 -7.10 -5.36
C LYS A 55 -1.93 -7.42 -3.87
N THR A 56 -2.51 -6.52 -3.08
CA THR A 56 -2.78 -6.77 -1.66
C THR A 56 -3.73 -7.94 -1.49
N VAL A 57 -4.84 -7.98 -2.25
CA VAL A 57 -5.80 -9.09 -2.19
C VAL A 57 -5.13 -10.42 -2.53
N ASN A 58 -4.32 -10.45 -3.60
CA ASN A 58 -3.58 -11.65 -3.98
C ASN A 58 -2.60 -12.09 -2.88
N PHE A 59 -1.84 -11.16 -2.32
CA PHE A 59 -0.89 -11.46 -1.25
C PHE A 59 -1.58 -12.01 0.01
N ILE A 60 -2.69 -11.39 0.44
CA ILE A 60 -3.46 -11.87 1.60
C ILE A 60 -3.97 -13.30 1.36
N TYR A 61 -4.42 -13.59 0.13
CA TYR A 61 -4.85 -14.93 -0.25
C TYR A 61 -3.69 -15.94 -0.20
N GLU A 62 -2.55 -15.63 -0.82
CA GLU A 62 -1.36 -16.48 -0.83
C GLU A 62 -0.83 -16.73 0.58
N LEU A 63 -0.79 -15.69 1.40
CA LEU A 63 -0.33 -15.80 2.79
C LEU A 63 -1.27 -16.65 3.64
N LYS A 64 -2.59 -16.50 3.46
CA LYS A 64 -3.58 -17.35 4.14
C LYS A 64 -3.40 -18.82 3.76
N GLU A 65 -3.19 -19.12 2.49
CA GLU A 65 -2.92 -20.49 2.01
C GLU A 65 -1.62 -21.03 2.62
N CYS A 66 -0.55 -20.22 2.70
CA CYS A 66 0.70 -20.62 3.34
C CYS A 66 0.50 -20.94 4.82
N LEU A 67 -0.22 -20.08 5.56
CA LEU A 67 -0.51 -20.29 6.99
C LEU A 67 -1.34 -21.55 7.24
N ILE A 68 -2.33 -21.85 6.39
CA ILE A 68 -3.11 -23.09 6.47
C ILE A 68 -2.19 -24.30 6.30
N LYS A 69 -1.32 -24.29 5.28
CA LYS A 69 -0.42 -25.42 5.01
C LYS A 69 0.60 -25.65 6.11
N VAL A 70 1.18 -24.58 6.65
CA VAL A 70 2.10 -24.62 7.81
C VAL A 70 1.39 -25.17 9.04
N ARG A 71 0.14 -24.75 9.30
CA ARG A 71 -0.66 -25.27 10.43
C ARG A 71 -0.99 -26.76 10.27
N SER A 72 -1.15 -27.25 9.04
CA SER A 72 -1.46 -28.64 8.74
C SER A 72 -0.23 -29.56 8.70
N ASP A 73 0.97 -29.06 9.04
CA ASP A 73 2.26 -29.77 8.88
C ASP A 73 2.50 -30.27 7.43
N THR A 74 1.85 -29.64 6.46
CA THR A 74 1.92 -30.00 5.02
C THR A 74 2.92 -29.15 4.24
N ALA A 75 3.52 -28.14 4.87
CA ALA A 75 4.49 -27.23 4.26
C ALA A 75 5.51 -26.76 5.30
N GLU A 76 6.73 -26.52 4.83
CA GLU A 76 7.82 -25.97 5.63
C GLU A 76 7.62 -24.47 5.87
N ILE A 77 8.11 -24.00 7.02
CA ILE A 77 8.04 -22.58 7.40
C ILE A 77 8.78 -21.66 6.42
N ASP A 78 9.75 -22.20 5.68
CA ASP A 78 10.52 -21.49 4.65
C ASP A 78 9.61 -20.93 3.53
N ILE A 79 8.44 -21.54 3.28
CA ILE A 79 7.44 -21.03 2.33
C ILE A 79 6.82 -19.72 2.85
N LEU A 80 6.58 -19.61 4.16
CA LEU A 80 6.08 -18.40 4.79
C LEU A 80 7.13 -17.28 4.69
N ASP A 81 8.38 -17.58 5.04
CA ASP A 81 9.48 -16.61 4.94
C ASP A 81 9.69 -16.14 3.49
N SER A 82 9.64 -17.04 2.51
CA SER A 82 9.72 -16.69 1.09
C SER A 82 8.57 -15.78 0.65
N SER A 83 7.34 -16.02 1.13
CA SER A 83 6.17 -15.20 0.79
C SER A 83 6.31 -13.78 1.36
N ILE A 84 6.80 -13.65 2.59
CA ILE A 84 7.09 -12.36 3.22
C ILE A 84 8.18 -11.61 2.46
N GLN A 85 9.28 -12.28 2.11
CA GLN A 85 10.37 -11.66 1.36
C GLN A 85 9.94 -11.22 -0.04
N GLN A 86 9.01 -11.94 -0.68
CA GLN A 86 8.43 -11.50 -1.95
C GLN A 86 7.65 -10.19 -1.80
N LEU A 87 6.89 -10.01 -0.71
CA LEU A 87 6.19 -8.74 -0.45
C LEU A 87 7.17 -7.59 -0.24
N GLU A 88 8.17 -7.76 0.61
CA GLU A 88 9.18 -6.74 0.93
C GLU A 88 9.93 -6.23 -0.32
N ASN A 89 10.08 -7.08 -1.34
CA ASN A 89 10.71 -6.72 -2.61
C ASN A 89 9.70 -6.30 -3.71
N SER A 90 8.41 -6.30 -3.41
CA SER A 90 7.36 -5.97 -4.37
C SER A 90 6.97 -4.49 -4.34
N ILE A 91 6.06 -4.10 -5.22
CA ILE A 91 5.48 -2.75 -5.20
C ILE A 91 4.66 -2.45 -3.93
N LEU A 92 4.31 -3.48 -3.16
CA LEU A 92 3.59 -3.36 -1.89
C LEU A 92 4.51 -2.98 -0.73
N SER A 93 5.83 -3.02 -0.93
CA SER A 93 6.77 -2.64 0.12
C SER A 93 6.56 -1.18 0.52
N LYS A 94 6.80 -0.90 1.81
CA LYS A 94 6.68 0.45 2.36
C LYS A 94 7.49 1.46 1.55
N ASP A 95 8.73 1.12 1.21
CA ASP A 95 9.61 1.99 0.43
C ASP A 95 9.07 2.28 -0.97
N SER A 96 8.52 1.27 -1.65
CA SER A 96 7.92 1.44 -2.98
C SER A 96 6.72 2.38 -2.93
N VAL A 97 5.77 2.12 -2.03
CA VAL A 97 4.54 2.93 -1.91
C VAL A 97 4.88 4.34 -1.43
N MET A 98 5.76 4.49 -0.44
CA MET A 98 6.20 5.80 0.04
C MET A 98 6.99 6.57 -1.01
N GLY A 99 7.81 5.90 -1.82
CA GLY A 99 8.50 6.51 -2.96
C GLY A 99 7.51 7.09 -3.97
N PHE A 100 6.44 6.35 -4.28
CA PHE A 100 5.35 6.84 -5.12
C PHE A 100 4.63 8.03 -4.49
N ILE A 101 4.30 7.96 -3.20
CA ILE A 101 3.63 9.07 -2.49
C ILE A 101 4.50 10.33 -2.51
N ASN A 102 5.79 10.20 -2.23
CA ASN A 102 6.73 11.33 -2.21
C ASN A 102 6.83 12.01 -3.59
N LYS A 103 6.76 11.24 -4.68
CA LYS A 103 6.71 11.79 -6.05
C LYS A 103 5.49 12.72 -6.25
N HIS A 104 4.38 12.45 -5.59
CA HIS A 104 3.12 13.20 -5.71
C HIS A 104 2.79 14.08 -4.50
N GLN A 105 3.76 14.38 -3.64
CA GLN A 105 3.53 15.13 -2.39
C GLN A 105 2.92 16.53 -2.61
N SER A 106 3.17 17.15 -3.76
CA SER A 106 2.60 18.44 -4.14
C SER A 106 1.07 18.45 -4.20
N ILE A 107 0.44 17.29 -4.40
CA ILE A 107 -1.02 17.13 -4.42
C ILE A 107 -1.60 17.46 -3.04
N PHE A 108 -0.99 16.99 -1.95
CA PHE A 108 -1.43 17.32 -0.59
C PHE A 108 -1.42 18.84 -0.34
N ILE A 109 -0.33 19.50 -0.70
CA ILE A 109 -0.17 20.95 -0.56
C ILE A 109 -1.26 21.68 -1.37
N LYS A 110 -1.53 21.21 -2.58
CA LYS A 110 -2.54 21.81 -3.47
C LYS A 110 -3.95 21.68 -2.89
N THR A 111 -4.29 20.52 -2.35
CA THR A 111 -5.58 20.28 -1.66
C THR A 111 -5.75 21.20 -0.46
N GLU A 112 -4.72 21.35 0.37
CA GLU A 112 -4.75 22.25 1.53
C GLU A 112 -4.96 23.72 1.12
N LEU A 113 -4.19 24.20 0.13
CA LEU A 113 -4.32 25.56 -0.39
C LEU A 113 -5.72 25.84 -0.96
N ILE A 114 -6.27 24.92 -1.74
CA ILE A 114 -7.62 25.06 -2.30
C ILE A 114 -8.67 25.10 -1.18
N SER A 115 -8.50 24.28 -0.13
CA SER A 115 -9.37 24.29 1.04
C SER A 115 -9.38 25.67 1.72
N VAL A 116 -8.19 26.22 2.01
CA VAL A 116 -8.04 27.55 2.62
C VAL A 116 -8.63 28.66 1.76
N LEU A 117 -8.46 28.59 0.44
CA LEU A 117 -9.03 29.58 -0.49
C LEU A 117 -10.56 29.52 -0.55
N LYS A 118 -11.15 28.32 -0.40
CA LYS A 118 -12.61 28.15 -0.37
C LYS A 118 -13.22 28.66 0.93
N THR A 119 -12.53 28.51 2.07
CA THR A 119 -13.03 28.97 3.39
C THR A 119 -12.92 30.48 3.60
N ASN A 120 -12.05 31.16 2.85
CA ASN A 120 -11.87 32.63 2.94
C ASN A 120 -12.72 33.42 1.93
N LYS A 121 -13.67 32.76 1.25
CA LYS A 121 -14.72 33.39 0.44
C LYS A 121 -16.00 33.52 1.25
#